data_AF-A0A497A3W3-F1
#
_entry.id   AF-A0A497A3W3-F1
#
_cell.length_a   1.000
_cell.length_b   1.000
_cell.length_c   1.000
_cell.angle_alpha   90.00
_cell.angle_beta   90.00
_cell.angle_gamma   90.00
#
_symmetry.space_group_name_H-M   'P 1'
#
loop_
_entity.id
_entity.type
_entity.pdbx_description
1 polymer ?
#
loop_
_entity_poly.entity_id
_entity_poly.type
_entity_poly.pdbx_seq_one_letter_code
_entity_poly.pdbx_strand_id
1 'polypeptide(L)'
;MKGYPKHVATKQDFLNLLSQEEFKEQALEDLRKIYEAQDDTVIRVVSGSEEEGNLVTEEIENPMPLWKVKGFSSRQEVADLITRYGGKA
;
A
#
# COMPACT_ATOMS: atom_id res chain seq x y z
N MET A 1 -19.27 7.69 -14.02
CA MET A 1 -17.88 8.20 -13.90
C MET A 1 -17.13 7.80 -15.15
N LYS A 2 -16.48 8.74 -15.85
CA LYS A 2 -15.62 8.45 -17.02
C LYS A 2 -14.17 8.64 -16.59
N GLY A 3 -13.37 7.58 -16.53
CA GLY A 3 -11.94 7.63 -16.19
C GLY A 3 -11.59 6.93 -14.87
N TYR A 4 -10.28 6.68 -14.71
CA TYR A 4 -9.70 6.00 -13.55
C TYR A 4 -9.96 6.79 -12.26
N PRO A 5 -10.38 6.13 -11.16
CA PRO A 5 -10.63 6.82 -9.91
C PRO A 5 -9.34 7.43 -9.37
N LYS A 6 -9.37 8.73 -9.02
CA LYS A 6 -8.25 9.43 -8.37
C LYS A 6 -7.78 8.75 -7.07
N HIS A 7 -8.65 7.98 -6.44
CA HIS A 7 -8.34 7.26 -5.23
C HIS A 7 -8.96 5.87 -5.28
N VAL A 8 -8.11 4.85 -5.33
CA VAL A 8 -8.50 3.46 -5.18
C VAL A 8 -8.47 3.15 -3.68
N ALA A 9 -9.64 2.95 -3.08
CA ALA A 9 -9.78 2.85 -1.63
C ALA A 9 -9.55 1.42 -1.13
N THR A 10 -10.00 0.42 -1.89
CA THR A 10 -10.06 -0.96 -1.42
C THR A 10 -9.50 -1.96 -2.42
N LYS A 11 -9.18 -3.17 -1.93
CA LYS A 11 -8.88 -4.35 -2.77
C LYS A 11 -9.95 -4.60 -3.84
N GLN A 12 -11.24 -4.42 -3.51
CA GLN A 12 -12.32 -4.67 -4.48
C GLN A 12 -12.27 -3.69 -5.64
N ASP A 13 -11.91 -2.42 -5.39
CA ASP A 13 -11.74 -1.42 -6.44
C ASP A 13 -10.63 -1.84 -7.41
N PHE A 14 -9.50 -2.34 -6.90
CA PHE A 14 -8.43 -2.90 -7.73
C PHE A 14 -8.92 -4.06 -8.60
N LEU A 15 -9.69 -5.00 -8.04
CA LEU A 15 -10.26 -6.11 -8.82
C LEU A 15 -11.19 -5.62 -9.94
N ASN A 16 -12.01 -4.61 -9.65
CA ASN A 16 -12.92 -4.01 -10.63
C ASN A 16 -12.16 -3.29 -11.75
N LEU A 17 -11.05 -2.61 -11.43
CA LEU A 17 -10.22 -1.90 -12.39
C LEU A 17 -9.36 -2.84 -13.23
N LEU A 18 -8.79 -3.88 -12.62
CA LEU A 18 -8.03 -4.92 -13.31
C LEU A 18 -8.87 -5.73 -14.31
N SER A 19 -10.20 -5.75 -14.11
CA SER A 19 -11.16 -6.37 -15.02
C SER A 19 -11.49 -5.47 -16.23
N GLN A 20 -11.06 -4.21 -16.23
CA GLN A 20 -11.24 -3.26 -17.33
C GLN A 20 -9.90 -3.04 -18.03
N GLU A 21 -9.79 -3.42 -19.30
CA GLU A 21 -8.52 -3.32 -20.04
C GLU A 21 -7.97 -1.88 -20.08
N GLU A 22 -8.83 -0.86 -20.18
CA GLU A 22 -8.45 0.56 -20.17
C GLU A 22 -7.72 0.99 -18.88
N PHE A 23 -8.07 0.38 -17.74
CA PHE A 23 -7.56 0.75 -16.42
C PHE A 23 -6.59 -0.26 -15.83
N LYS A 24 -6.40 -1.40 -16.50
CA LYS A 24 -5.60 -2.51 -16.01
C LYS A 24 -4.15 -2.11 -15.77
N GLU A 25 -3.52 -1.39 -16.70
CA GLU A 25 -2.12 -0.96 -16.55
C GLU A 25 -1.94 0.02 -15.38
N GLN A 26 -2.84 1.00 -15.24
CA GLN A 26 -2.82 1.94 -14.11
C GLN A 26 -3.05 1.23 -12.77
N ALA A 27 -4.00 0.29 -12.72
CA ALA A 27 -4.26 -0.52 -11.53
C ALA A 27 -3.06 -1.38 -11.13
N LEU A 28 -2.36 -1.97 -12.10
CA LEU A 28 -1.13 -2.72 -11.86
C LEU A 28 0.00 -1.82 -11.33
N GLU A 29 0.15 -0.62 -11.87
CA GLU A 29 1.15 0.34 -11.38
C GLU A 29 0.87 0.78 -9.94
N ASP A 30 -0.39 1.06 -9.60
CA ASP A 30 -0.77 1.40 -8.22
C ASP A 30 -0.58 0.22 -7.27
N LEU A 31 -0.87 -1.01 -7.69
CA LEU A 31 -0.57 -2.21 -6.90
C LEU A 31 0.93 -2.38 -6.68
N ARG A 32 1.77 -2.11 -7.68
CA ARG A 32 3.23 -2.09 -7.52
C ARG A 32 3.66 -1.07 -6.47
N LYS A 33 3.15 0.16 -6.50
CA LYS A 33 3.46 1.17 -5.47
C LYS A 33 3.13 0.66 -4.07
N ILE A 34 2.02 -0.06 -3.89
CA ILE A 34 1.65 -0.67 -2.61
C ILE A 34 2.63 -1.79 -2.21
N TYR A 35 3.06 -2.61 -3.18
CA TYR A 35 4.04 -3.66 -2.95
C TYR A 35 5.42 -3.11 -2.60
N GLU A 36 5.86 -2.04 -3.28
CA GLU A 36 7.19 -1.44 -3.15
C GLU A 36 7.32 -0.42 -2.01
N ALA A 37 6.22 -0.03 -1.35
CA ALA A 37 6.25 1.05 -0.37
C ALA A 37 7.13 0.80 0.86
N GLN A 38 7.64 -0.43 1.06
CA GLN A 38 8.57 -0.82 2.14
C GLN A 38 8.20 -0.25 3.51
N ASP A 39 6.90 -0.15 3.77
CA ASP A 39 6.32 0.50 4.93
C ASP A 39 6.06 -0.49 6.08
N ASP A 40 6.96 -1.46 6.24
CA ASP A 40 6.84 -2.52 7.25
C ASP A 40 7.23 -2.06 8.65
N THR A 41 7.95 -0.94 8.76
CA THR A 41 8.37 -0.36 10.04
C THR A 41 7.97 1.11 10.14
N VAL A 42 7.73 1.57 11.37
CA VAL A 42 7.46 2.98 11.69
C VAL A 42 8.28 3.40 12.91
N ILE A 43 8.64 4.67 12.93
CA ILE A 43 9.36 5.26 14.06
C ILE A 43 8.33 5.72 15.08
N ARG A 44 8.39 5.16 16.29
CA ARG A 44 7.57 5.57 17.43
C ARG A 44 8.40 6.36 18.41
N VAL A 45 7.89 7.53 18.82
CA VAL A 45 8.46 8.27 19.95
C VAL A 45 8.06 7.55 21.24
N VAL A 46 9.05 7.16 22.03
CA VAL A 46 8.86 6.44 23.30
C VAL A 46 8.90 7.39 24.48
N SER A 47 9.75 8.42 24.42
CA SER A 47 9.91 9.43 25.45
C SER A 47 10.60 10.68 24.91
N GLY A 48 10.57 11.76 25.67
CA GLY A 48 11.20 13.04 25.32
C GLY A 48 10.18 14.06 24.83
N SER A 49 10.66 15.29 24.66
CA SER A 49 9.90 16.43 24.17
C SER A 49 10.57 16.98 22.93
N GLU A 50 9.80 17.27 21.88
CA GLU A 50 10.32 17.93 20.68
C GLU A 50 10.98 19.27 21.02
N GLU A 51 10.42 20.01 21.98
CA GLU A 51 10.94 21.31 22.41
C GLU A 51 12.32 21.24 23.07
N GLU A 52 12.63 20.13 23.74
CA GLU A 52 13.92 19.93 24.43
C GLU A 52 14.95 19.18 23.57
N GLY A 53 14.56 18.72 22.37
CA GLY A 53 15.45 17.98 21.45
C GLY A 53 15.93 16.62 21.98
N ASN A 54 15.26 16.07 23.00
CA ASN A 54 15.63 14.83 23.68
C ASN A 54 14.72 13.64 23.32
N LEU A 55 14.17 13.63 22.10
CA LEU A 55 13.32 12.54 21.63
C LEU A 55 14.09 11.22 21.59
N VAL A 56 13.55 10.23 22.30
CA VAL A 56 13.94 8.83 22.19
C VAL A 56 12.92 8.18 21.27
N THR A 57 13.42 7.59 20.18
CA THR A 57 12.62 6.91 19.19
C THR A 57 13.00 5.44 19.09
N GLU A 58 12.01 4.59 18.80
CA GLU A 58 12.19 3.17 18.53
C GLU A 58 11.59 2.85 17.16
N GLU A 59 12.26 1.99 16.41
CA GLU A 59 11.71 1.40 15.19
C GLU A 59 10.87 0.18 15.58
N ILE A 60 9.58 0.24 15.25
CA ILE A 60 8.63 -0.84 15.51
C ILE A 60 8.02 -1.33 14.20
N GLU A 61 7.48 -2.55 14.20
CA GLU A 61 6.68 -3.05 13.09
C GLU A 61 5.45 -2.15 12.87
N ASN A 62 5.19 -1.79 11.61
CA ASN A 62 4.05 -0.98 11.24
C ASN A 62 2.77 -1.78 11.48
N PRO A 63 1.86 -1.33 12.39
CA PRO A 63 0.61 -2.04 12.62
C PRO A 63 -0.36 -1.94 11.44
N MET A 64 -0.22 -0.91 10.60
CA MET A 64 -1.08 -0.62 9.45
C MET A 64 -0.27 -0.20 8.21
N PRO A 65 0.44 -1.14 7.58
CA PRO A 65 1.05 -0.90 6.28
C PRO A 65 -0.02 -0.69 5.18
N LEU A 66 0.35 -0.05 4.08
CA LEU A 66 -0.50 0.34 2.95
C LEU A 66 -1.30 -0.83 2.40
N TRP A 67 -0.69 -2.02 2.26
CA TRP A 67 -1.41 -3.21 1.83
C TRP A 67 -2.56 -3.55 2.80
N LYS A 68 -2.33 -3.42 4.11
CA LYS A 68 -3.34 -3.69 5.15
C LYS A 68 -4.42 -2.61 5.16
N VAL A 69 -4.04 -1.35 4.98
CA VAL A 69 -4.98 -0.21 4.86
C VAL A 69 -5.92 -0.38 3.68
N LYS A 70 -5.44 -0.92 2.55
CA LYS A 70 -6.25 -1.21 1.36
C LYS A 70 -7.10 -2.48 1.48
N GLY A 71 -6.95 -3.23 2.58
CA GLY A 71 -7.71 -4.45 2.85
C GLY A 71 -7.12 -5.71 2.23
N PHE A 72 -5.83 -5.72 1.91
CA PHE A 72 -5.09 -6.95 1.63
C PHE A 72 -4.71 -7.65 2.93
N SER A 73 -4.60 -8.97 2.86
CA SER A 73 -4.25 -9.87 3.96
C SER A 73 -2.73 -9.94 4.17
N SER A 74 -1.96 -9.71 3.10
CA SER A 74 -0.50 -9.67 3.13
C SER A 74 0.05 -8.91 1.93
N ARG A 75 1.33 -8.51 1.98
CA ARG A 75 2.03 -7.97 0.81
C ARG A 75 2.19 -9.02 -0.30
N GLN A 76 2.31 -10.30 0.06
CA GLN A 76 2.33 -11.40 -0.91
C GLN A 76 1.03 -11.45 -1.72
N GLU A 77 -0.12 -11.21 -1.10
CA GLU A 77 -1.39 -11.16 -1.82
C GLU A 77 -1.41 -10.08 -2.90
N VAL A 78 -0.74 -8.94 -2.67
CA VAL A 78 -0.58 -7.89 -3.67
C VAL A 78 0.29 -8.37 -4.83
N ALA A 79 1.43 -9.02 -4.53
CA ALA A 79 2.32 -9.60 -5.54
C ALA A 79 1.63 -10.68 -6.39
N ASP A 80 0.86 -11.55 -5.74
CA ASP A 80 0.07 -12.59 -6.40
C ASP A 80 -0.97 -11.97 -7.34
N LEU A 81 -1.61 -10.88 -6.92
CA LEU A 81 -2.58 -10.16 -7.75
C LEU A 81 -1.91 -9.52 -8.98
N ILE A 82 -0.77 -8.86 -8.79
CA ILE A 82 0.02 -8.28 -9.90
C ILE A 82 0.38 -9.38 -10.91
N THR A 83 0.94 -10.49 -10.42
CA THR A 83 1.37 -11.62 -11.24
C THR A 83 0.20 -12.27 -11.98
N ARG A 84 -0.93 -12.49 -11.29
CA ARG A 84 -2.15 -13.09 -11.85
C ARG A 84 -2.71 -12.32 -13.04
N TYR A 85 -2.61 -10.99 -13.00
CA TYR A 85 -3.11 -10.13 -14.08
C TYR A 85 -2.05 -9.81 -15.15
N GLY A 86 -0.87 -10.46 -15.08
CA GLY A 86 0.19 -10.35 -16.08
C GLY A 86 1.17 -9.20 -15.84
N GLY A 87 1.12 -8.56 -14.68
CA GLY A 87 2.16 -7.63 -14.23
C GLY A 87 3.36 -8.38 -13.63
N LYS A 88 4.49 -7.69 -13.50
CA LYS A 88 5.67 -8.21 -12.80
C LYS A 88 5.71 -7.59 -11.40
N ALA A 89 5.51 -8.38 -10.36
CA ALA A 89 5.62 -7.93 -8.97
C ALA A 89 7.06 -7.54 -8.63
#